data_AF-A0AA96WT96-F1
#
_entry.id   AF-A0AA96WT96-F1
#
_cell.length_a   1.000
_cell.length_b   1.000
_cell.length_c   1.000
_cell.angle_alpha   90.00
_cell.angle_beta   90.00
_cell.angle_gamma   90.00
#
_symmetry.space_group_name_H-M   'P 1'
#
loop_
_entity.id
_entity.type
_entity.pdbx_description
1 polymer ?
#
loop_
_entity_poly.entity_id
_entity_poly.type
_entity_poly.pdbx_seq_one_letter_code
_entity_poly.pdbx_strand_id
1 'polypeptide(L)'
;MNLVRCSSLSTKLALPAFSITVTLTSAVISNVPAHAGNICPPGTYQQGGGNAGWIGCAPIPGNDPAPSQPSRPSGYWKHSHGALVWGNYPDGRPNFAWTAEYNSREQAKIDAMNLCTTKLQNCRLANEFSNGFLVVVKDSKGTLYQGFHEKRRRAERNARRACQSAGGKDCKVEQIVNSSPRFYRY
;
A
#
# COMPACT_ATOMS: atom_id res chain seq x y z
N MET A 1 33.87 -20.44 -38.64
CA MET A 1 33.77 -20.88 -37.23
C MET A 1 32.44 -21.57 -37.05
N ASN A 2 32.51 -22.77 -36.46
CA ASN A 2 31.54 -23.85 -36.55
C ASN A 2 30.21 -23.56 -35.83
N LEU A 3 29.08 -23.85 -36.50
CA LEU A 3 27.76 -24.00 -35.89
C LEU A 3 27.36 -25.47 -35.93
N VAL A 4 27.64 -26.20 -34.84
CA VAL A 4 27.03 -27.50 -34.55
C VAL A 4 26.93 -27.67 -33.04
N ARG A 5 25.71 -27.79 -32.50
CA ARG A 5 25.30 -28.95 -31.69
C ARG A 5 23.83 -28.82 -31.25
N CYS A 6 23.02 -29.72 -31.78
CA CYS A 6 21.81 -30.22 -31.16
C CYS A 6 22.11 -30.77 -29.77
N SER A 7 21.20 -30.56 -28.82
CA SER A 7 21.18 -31.32 -27.57
C SER A 7 19.73 -31.67 -27.26
N SER A 8 19.39 -32.90 -27.64
CA SER A 8 18.23 -33.64 -27.17
C SER A 8 18.51 -34.14 -25.75
N LEU A 9 17.53 -34.06 -24.85
CA LEU A 9 17.29 -35.10 -23.84
C LEU A 9 15.89 -34.90 -23.26
N SER A 10 14.94 -35.70 -23.76
CA SER A 10 13.57 -35.75 -23.26
C SER A 10 13.43 -37.05 -22.49
N THR A 11 13.44 -36.96 -21.17
CA THR A 11 13.37 -38.09 -20.25
C THR A 11 11.91 -38.54 -20.14
N LYS A 12 11.58 -39.68 -20.75
CA LYS A 12 10.40 -40.46 -20.37
C LYS A 12 10.86 -41.59 -19.46
N LEU A 13 10.22 -41.77 -18.31
CA LEU A 13 9.80 -43.09 -17.86
C LEU A 13 8.72 -42.92 -16.78
N ALA A 14 7.58 -43.54 -17.03
CA ALA A 14 6.40 -43.56 -16.19
C ALA A 14 6.21 -44.98 -15.62
N LEU A 15 5.37 -45.04 -14.58
CA LEU A 15 4.71 -46.18 -13.91
C LEU A 15 5.46 -46.87 -12.76
N PRO A 16 4.92 -46.79 -11.53
CA PRO A 16 4.97 -47.87 -10.55
C PRO A 16 3.76 -48.80 -10.68
N ALA A 17 4.05 -50.10 -10.71
CA ALA A 17 3.13 -51.21 -10.83
C ALA A 17 2.88 -51.88 -9.47
N PHE A 18 1.59 -52.18 -9.19
CA PHE A 18 1.02 -53.27 -8.40
C PHE A 18 1.56 -53.51 -6.96
N SER A 19 0.75 -53.21 -5.93
CA SER A 19 -0.26 -54.10 -5.33
C SER A 19 0.32 -55.37 -4.70
N ILE A 20 0.23 -55.48 -3.36
CA ILE A 20 -0.25 -56.66 -2.62
C ILE A 20 -0.66 -56.18 -1.22
N THR A 21 -1.97 -56.12 -1.01
CA THR A 21 -2.65 -56.01 0.27
C THR A 21 -2.70 -57.40 0.93
N VAL A 22 -2.14 -57.54 2.14
CA VAL A 22 -2.38 -58.70 3.01
C VAL A 22 -3.18 -58.20 4.22
N THR A 23 -4.49 -58.41 4.17
CA THR A 23 -5.41 -58.21 5.30
C THR A 23 -5.37 -59.45 6.18
N LEU A 24 -4.74 -59.35 7.35
CA LEU A 24 -4.88 -60.34 8.42
C LEU A 24 -5.75 -59.73 9.53
N THR A 25 -7.03 -60.11 9.55
CA THR A 25 -8.01 -59.73 10.57
C THR A 25 -7.69 -60.42 11.89
N SER A 26 -7.10 -59.69 12.83
CA SER A 26 -7.06 -60.04 14.26
C SER A 26 -7.99 -59.11 15.02
N ALA A 27 -9.07 -59.66 15.58
CA ALA A 27 -9.95 -58.97 16.51
C ALA A 27 -9.22 -58.82 17.85
N VAL A 28 -8.59 -57.65 18.05
CA VAL A 28 -8.00 -57.26 19.33
C VAL A 28 -9.04 -56.39 20.04
N ILE A 29 -9.58 -56.89 21.15
CA ILE A 29 -10.45 -56.11 22.04
C ILE A 29 -9.55 -55.12 22.77
N SER A 30 -9.38 -53.94 22.17
CA SER A 30 -8.65 -52.82 22.76
C SER A 30 -9.52 -52.18 23.83
N ASN A 31 -9.22 -52.45 25.10
CA ASN A 31 -9.60 -51.55 26.20
C ASN A 31 -8.86 -50.23 25.96
N VAL A 32 -9.48 -49.30 25.25
CA VAL A 32 -8.98 -47.94 25.12
C VAL A 32 -9.02 -47.34 26.53
N PRO A 33 -7.88 -47.01 27.16
CA PRO A 33 -7.95 -46.08 28.27
C PRO A 33 -8.57 -44.82 27.69
N ALA A 34 -9.76 -44.45 28.16
CA ALA A 34 -10.31 -43.14 27.91
C ALA A 34 -9.30 -42.16 28.49
N HIS A 35 -8.36 -41.71 27.67
CA HIS A 35 -7.54 -40.56 27.98
C HIS A 35 -8.54 -39.44 28.15
N ALA A 36 -8.83 -39.08 29.40
CA ALA A 36 -9.39 -37.80 29.76
C ALA A 36 -8.33 -36.74 29.41
N GLY A 37 -8.09 -36.59 28.11
CA GLY A 37 -7.38 -35.47 27.54
C GLY A 37 -8.27 -34.28 27.76
N ASN A 38 -7.73 -33.28 28.44
CA ASN A 38 -8.26 -31.95 28.54
C ASN A 38 -8.63 -31.46 27.12
N ILE A 39 -9.93 -31.43 26.81
CA ILE A 39 -10.51 -31.00 25.51
C ILE A 39 -10.35 -29.49 25.31
N CYS A 40 -10.04 -28.77 26.38
CA CYS A 40 -10.01 -27.32 26.41
C CYS A 40 -8.64 -26.77 26.02
N PRO A 41 -8.59 -25.68 25.22
CA PRO A 41 -7.34 -25.04 24.82
C PRO A 41 -6.55 -24.53 26.05
N PRO A 42 -5.22 -24.36 25.93
CA PRO A 42 -4.39 -23.79 27.00
C PRO A 42 -4.97 -22.47 27.53
N GLY A 43 -5.01 -22.30 28.86
CA GLY A 43 -5.62 -21.14 29.52
C GLY A 43 -7.10 -21.32 29.90
N THR A 44 -7.70 -22.46 29.59
CA THR A 44 -9.08 -22.80 29.97
C THR A 44 -9.15 -24.16 30.68
N TYR A 45 -10.15 -24.34 31.55
CA TYR A 45 -10.40 -25.60 32.26
C TYR A 45 -11.78 -26.16 31.90
N GLN A 46 -11.92 -27.49 32.00
CA GLN A 46 -13.20 -28.16 31.75
C GLN A 46 -14.18 -27.86 32.88
N GLN A 47 -15.38 -27.40 32.52
CA GLN A 47 -16.51 -27.20 33.43
C GLN A 47 -17.69 -28.01 32.90
N GLY A 48 -18.22 -28.92 33.73
CA GLY A 48 -19.35 -29.77 33.38
C GLY A 48 -20.59 -29.47 34.23
N GLY A 49 -21.78 -29.62 33.64
CA GLY A 49 -23.07 -29.37 34.30
C GLY A 49 -23.59 -30.52 35.15
N GLY A 50 -22.73 -31.26 35.84
CA GLY A 50 -23.13 -32.45 36.62
C GLY A 50 -23.94 -33.44 35.78
N ASN A 51 -25.17 -33.75 36.22
CA ASN A 51 -26.06 -34.73 35.56
C ASN A 51 -26.68 -34.24 34.24
N ALA A 52 -26.42 -33.01 33.80
CA ALA A 52 -27.00 -32.43 32.58
C ALA A 52 -26.22 -32.78 31.29
N GLY A 53 -25.14 -33.58 31.38
CA GLY A 53 -24.48 -34.18 30.21
C GLY A 53 -23.72 -33.22 29.29
N TRP A 54 -23.50 -31.95 29.68
CA TRP A 54 -22.70 -31.00 28.91
C TRP A 54 -21.33 -30.77 29.57
N ILE A 55 -20.31 -30.61 28.72
CA ILE A 55 -18.94 -30.23 29.08
C ILE A 55 -18.59 -29.00 28.27
N GLY A 56 -18.23 -27.91 28.94
CA GLY A 56 -17.73 -26.67 28.33
C GLY A 56 -16.36 -26.29 28.87
N CYS A 57 -15.78 -25.23 28.31
CA CYS A 57 -14.48 -24.70 28.73
C CYS A 57 -14.66 -23.32 29.37
N ALA A 58 -14.15 -23.15 30.58
CA ALA A 58 -14.16 -21.89 31.31
C ALA A 58 -12.74 -21.29 31.37
N PRO A 59 -12.59 -19.95 31.29
CA PRO A 59 -11.29 -19.30 31.40
C PRO A 59 -10.71 -19.46 32.81
N ILE A 60 -9.41 -19.72 32.91
CA ILE A 60 -8.71 -19.76 34.21
C ILE A 60 -8.65 -18.32 34.76
N PRO A 61 -9.16 -18.05 35.97
CA PRO A 61 -9.11 -16.72 36.56
C PRO A 61 -7.66 -16.22 36.67
N GLY A 62 -7.36 -15.06 36.09
CA GLY A 62 -6.03 -14.45 36.10
C GLY A 62 -5.06 -14.95 35.01
N ASN A 63 -5.53 -15.80 34.08
CA ASN A 63 -4.75 -16.28 32.94
C ASN A 63 -5.42 -15.91 31.60
N ASP A 64 -5.84 -14.65 31.48
CA ASP A 64 -6.39 -14.13 30.23
C ASP A 64 -5.34 -14.31 29.11
N PRO A 65 -5.70 -14.91 27.96
CA PRO A 65 -4.85 -14.89 26.79
C PRO A 65 -4.47 -13.44 26.50
N ALA A 66 -3.17 -13.18 26.35
CA ALA A 66 -2.71 -11.87 25.90
C ALA A 66 -3.54 -11.47 24.66
N PRO A 67 -4.11 -10.24 24.62
CA PRO A 67 -5.00 -9.86 23.54
C PRO A 67 -4.33 -10.16 22.21
N SER A 68 -4.96 -11.03 21.41
CA SER A 68 -4.44 -11.42 20.10
C SER A 68 -4.22 -10.15 19.30
N GLN A 69 -2.96 -9.83 19.05
CA GLN A 69 -2.59 -8.60 18.36
C GLN A 69 -3.29 -8.62 17.00
N PRO A 70 -4.13 -7.62 16.68
CA PRO A 70 -4.90 -7.65 15.44
C PRO A 70 -3.94 -7.82 14.28
N SER A 71 -4.22 -8.78 13.39
CA SER A 71 -3.39 -9.07 12.23
C SER A 71 -3.19 -7.78 11.44
N ARG A 72 -1.94 -7.28 11.39
CA ARG A 72 -1.63 -6.09 10.58
C ARG A 72 -2.00 -6.42 9.13
N PRO A 73 -2.77 -5.57 8.44
CA PRO A 73 -3.06 -5.77 7.02
C PRO A 73 -1.74 -6.01 6.29
N SER A 74 -1.60 -7.17 5.65
CA SER A 74 -0.42 -7.48 4.85
C SER A 74 -0.52 -6.68 3.55
N GLY A 75 0.57 -6.01 3.18
CA GLY A 75 0.60 -5.14 2.01
C GLY A 75 1.85 -4.27 1.96
N TYR A 76 1.90 -3.37 0.97
CA TYR A 76 3.03 -2.45 0.76
C TYR A 76 2.56 -1.03 0.44
N TRP A 77 3.38 -0.05 0.82
CA TRP A 77 3.21 1.34 0.41
C TRP A 77 3.88 1.57 -0.94
N LYS A 78 3.12 2.09 -1.90
CA LYS A 78 3.66 2.52 -3.19
C LYS A 78 3.95 4.01 -3.16
N HIS A 79 5.16 4.37 -3.55
CA HIS A 79 5.53 5.76 -3.75
C HIS A 79 4.73 6.39 -4.88
N SER A 80 4.46 7.69 -4.72
CA SER A 80 3.71 8.49 -5.68
C SER A 80 4.48 9.77 -5.94
N HIS A 81 4.64 10.12 -7.21
CA HIS A 81 5.43 11.23 -7.69
C HIS A 81 4.56 12.21 -8.50
N GLY A 82 4.95 13.48 -8.53
CA GLY A 82 4.26 14.52 -9.28
C GLY A 82 5.22 15.65 -9.65
N ALA A 83 4.83 16.45 -10.63
CA ALA A 83 5.58 17.62 -11.05
C ALA A 83 4.64 18.80 -11.28
N LEU A 84 5.16 20.00 -11.02
CA LEU A 84 4.53 21.28 -11.34
C LEU A 84 5.40 22.02 -12.34
N VAL A 85 4.80 22.61 -13.35
CA VAL A 85 5.47 23.38 -14.40
C VAL A 85 4.78 24.73 -14.51
N TRP A 86 5.54 25.82 -14.39
CA TRP A 86 5.06 27.17 -14.66
C TRP A 86 5.01 27.43 -16.16
N GLY A 87 4.04 28.21 -16.59
CA GLY A 87 3.96 28.75 -17.93
C GLY A 87 3.12 30.02 -17.95
N ASN A 88 2.83 30.50 -19.14
CA ASN A 88 1.98 31.66 -19.36
C ASN A 88 0.96 31.34 -20.45
N TYR A 89 -0.24 31.88 -20.33
CA TYR A 89 -1.14 31.95 -21.47
C TYR A 89 -0.54 32.82 -22.59
N PRO A 90 -1.02 32.71 -23.84
CA PRO A 90 -0.55 33.56 -24.95
C PRO A 90 -0.71 35.07 -24.69
N ASP A 91 -1.63 35.46 -23.82
CA ASP A 91 -1.84 36.85 -23.37
C ASP A 91 -0.88 37.29 -22.25
N GLY A 92 0.10 36.45 -21.90
CA GLY A 92 1.13 36.72 -20.90
C GLY A 92 0.72 36.41 -19.46
N ARG A 93 -0.55 36.10 -19.17
CA ARG A 93 -1.00 35.81 -17.80
C ARG A 93 -0.35 34.53 -17.25
N PRO A 94 0.23 34.55 -16.04
CA PRO A 94 0.84 33.36 -15.44
C PRO A 94 -0.17 32.21 -15.27
N ASN A 95 0.28 30.99 -15.55
CA ASN A 95 -0.47 29.77 -15.30
C ASN A 95 0.49 28.59 -15.06
N PHE A 96 -0.05 27.37 -14.95
CA PHE A 96 0.72 26.17 -14.67
C PHE A 96 0.07 24.91 -15.25
N ALA A 97 0.89 23.87 -15.39
CA ALA A 97 0.47 22.51 -15.62
C ALA A 97 1.06 21.61 -14.52
N TRP A 98 0.42 20.48 -14.25
CA TRP A 98 0.87 19.56 -13.23
C TRP A 98 0.51 18.12 -13.54
N THR A 99 1.25 17.20 -12.93
CA THR A 99 1.00 15.75 -12.91
C THR A 99 1.10 15.23 -11.48
N ALA A 100 0.47 14.09 -11.22
CA ALA A 100 0.50 13.41 -9.93
C ALA A 100 0.26 11.92 -10.10
N GLU A 101 0.48 11.14 -9.04
CA GLU A 101 0.20 9.69 -9.00
C GLU A 101 1.08 8.83 -9.93
N TYR A 102 2.25 9.34 -10.31
CA TYR A 102 3.22 8.60 -11.10
C TYR A 102 4.11 7.72 -10.22
N ASN A 103 4.57 6.60 -10.79
CA ASN A 103 5.54 5.71 -10.15
C ASN A 103 7.00 6.14 -10.37
N SER A 104 7.23 7.18 -11.17
CA SER A 104 8.55 7.72 -11.49
C SER A 104 8.50 9.25 -11.48
N ARG A 105 9.49 9.88 -10.82
CA ARG A 105 9.67 11.35 -10.85
C ARG A 105 9.91 11.84 -12.26
N GLU A 106 10.78 11.14 -13.00
CA GLU A 106 11.16 11.54 -14.36
C GLU A 106 9.95 11.53 -15.31
N GLN A 107 9.13 10.48 -15.25
CA GLN A 107 7.93 10.40 -16.07
C GLN A 107 6.93 11.50 -15.70
N ALA A 108 6.73 11.77 -14.41
CA ALA A 108 5.86 12.84 -13.96
C ALA A 108 6.29 14.20 -14.52
N LYS A 109 7.61 14.48 -14.48
CA LYS A 109 8.22 15.70 -15.00
C LYS A 109 8.04 15.83 -16.50
N ILE A 110 8.38 14.80 -17.28
CA ILE A 110 8.24 14.80 -18.75
C ILE A 110 6.78 15.07 -19.13
N ASP A 111 5.83 14.36 -18.53
CA ASP A 111 4.42 14.50 -18.87
C ASP A 111 3.88 15.87 -18.44
N ALA A 112 4.32 16.43 -17.29
CA ALA A 112 3.93 17.78 -16.89
C ALA A 112 4.48 18.85 -17.84
N MET A 113 5.71 18.68 -18.33
CA MET A 113 6.31 19.57 -19.33
C MET A 113 5.54 19.49 -20.66
N ASN A 114 5.21 18.29 -21.12
CA ASN A 114 4.40 18.07 -22.31
C ASN A 114 3.00 18.70 -22.16
N LEU A 115 2.33 18.49 -21.01
CA LEU A 115 1.05 19.13 -20.72
C LEU A 115 1.15 20.65 -20.76
N CYS A 116 2.23 21.22 -20.24
CA CYS A 116 2.45 22.66 -20.31
C CYS A 116 2.53 23.14 -21.76
N THR A 117 3.37 22.52 -22.60
CA THR A 117 3.60 22.99 -23.97
C THR A 117 2.38 22.84 -24.89
N THR A 118 1.39 22.00 -24.52
CA THR A 118 0.12 21.91 -25.28
C THR A 118 -0.79 23.13 -25.12
N LYS A 119 -0.67 23.91 -24.03
CA LYS A 119 -1.63 24.96 -23.67
C LYS A 119 -1.00 26.29 -23.27
N LEU A 120 0.27 26.28 -22.89
CA LEU A 120 1.00 27.40 -22.30
C LEU A 120 2.31 27.64 -23.05
N GLN A 121 2.85 28.83 -22.86
CA GLN A 121 4.15 29.27 -23.35
C GLN A 121 5.13 29.43 -22.19
N ASN A 122 6.43 29.53 -22.50
CA ASN A 122 7.50 29.76 -21.52
C ASN A 122 7.53 28.71 -20.38
N CYS A 123 7.25 27.46 -20.75
CA CYS A 123 7.18 26.33 -19.84
C CYS A 123 8.51 26.08 -19.14
N ARG A 124 8.49 26.10 -17.80
CA ARG A 124 9.66 25.81 -16.96
C ARG A 124 9.27 25.02 -15.74
N LEU A 125 10.11 24.05 -15.38
CA LEU A 125 9.88 23.23 -14.19
C LEU A 125 9.81 24.11 -12.94
N ALA A 126 8.73 23.95 -12.19
CA ALA A 126 8.53 24.64 -10.91
C ALA A 126 8.95 23.78 -9.73
N ASN A 127 8.58 22.50 -9.74
CA ASN A 127 8.86 21.58 -8.65
C ASN A 127 8.67 20.12 -9.10
N GLU A 128 9.46 19.23 -8.51
CA GLU A 128 9.21 17.79 -8.52
C GLU A 128 9.03 17.31 -7.08
N PHE A 129 7.92 16.65 -6.80
CA PHE A 129 7.54 16.29 -5.44
C PHE A 129 7.06 14.84 -5.35
N SER A 130 7.03 14.30 -4.13
CA SER A 130 6.65 12.90 -3.92
C SER A 130 6.08 12.67 -2.53
N ASN A 131 5.16 11.71 -2.43
CA ASN A 131 4.55 11.26 -1.18
C ASN A 131 3.94 12.41 -0.36
N GLY A 132 3.21 13.31 -0.99
CA GLY A 132 2.64 14.45 -0.30
C GLY A 132 1.76 15.33 -1.17
N PHE A 133 1.55 16.56 -0.69
CA PHE A 133 0.68 17.54 -1.31
C PHE A 133 1.51 18.73 -1.77
N LEU A 134 1.34 19.10 -3.03
CA LEU A 134 1.79 20.38 -3.55
C LEU A 134 0.58 21.30 -3.68
N VAL A 135 0.69 22.53 -3.20
CA VAL A 135 -0.39 23.52 -3.21
C VAL A 135 0.09 24.74 -3.95
N VAL A 136 -0.73 25.20 -4.90
CA VAL A 136 -0.52 26.45 -5.62
C VAL A 136 -1.45 27.51 -5.03
N VAL A 137 -0.90 28.69 -4.81
CA VAL A 137 -1.60 29.87 -4.29
C VAL A 137 -1.43 31.02 -5.27
N LYS A 138 -2.48 31.82 -5.41
CA LYS A 138 -2.52 33.01 -6.26
C LYS A 138 -2.76 34.25 -5.39
N ASP A 139 -1.99 35.30 -5.62
CA ASP A 139 -2.19 36.59 -4.94
C ASP A 139 -3.23 37.46 -5.68
N SER A 140 -3.55 38.63 -5.12
CA SER A 140 -4.47 39.59 -5.72
C SER A 140 -4.03 40.13 -7.09
N LYS A 141 -2.75 40.02 -7.43
CA LYS A 141 -2.16 40.46 -8.71
C LYS A 141 -2.09 39.33 -9.75
N GLY A 142 -2.52 38.11 -9.38
CA GLY A 142 -2.44 36.94 -10.24
C GLY A 142 -1.08 36.24 -10.25
N THR A 143 -0.17 36.61 -9.34
CA THR A 143 1.14 35.96 -9.19
C THR A 143 0.96 34.62 -8.49
N LEU A 144 1.64 33.59 -9.00
CA LEU A 144 1.53 32.22 -8.52
C LEU A 144 2.71 31.85 -7.60
N TYR A 145 2.38 31.15 -6.53
CA TYR A 145 3.30 30.64 -5.52
C TYR A 145 2.98 29.19 -5.24
N GLN A 146 3.95 28.45 -4.71
CA GLN A 146 3.77 27.04 -4.37
C GLN A 146 4.26 26.73 -2.97
N GLY A 147 3.75 25.64 -2.41
CA GLY A 147 4.25 25.04 -1.19
C GLY A 147 4.00 23.54 -1.17
N PHE A 148 4.93 22.79 -0.58
CA PHE A 148 4.87 21.35 -0.51
C PHE A 148 4.96 20.86 0.94
N HIS A 149 4.25 19.78 1.25
CA HIS A 149 4.42 18.98 2.46
C HIS A 149 3.67 17.64 2.34
N GLU A 150 4.13 16.61 3.06
CA GLU A 150 3.41 15.33 3.24
C GLU A 150 1.98 15.47 3.78
N LYS A 151 1.66 16.55 4.53
CA LYS A 151 0.35 16.79 5.11
C LYS A 151 -0.29 17.99 4.43
N ARG A 152 -1.50 17.83 3.87
CA ARG A 152 -2.25 18.87 3.16
C ARG A 152 -2.24 20.23 3.87
N ARG A 153 -2.64 20.26 5.15
CA ARG A 153 -2.70 21.52 5.94
C ARG A 153 -1.35 22.22 6.09
N ARG A 154 -0.24 21.48 6.09
CA ARG A 154 1.10 22.07 6.16
C ARG A 154 1.55 22.56 4.77
N ALA A 155 1.22 21.84 3.71
CA ALA A 155 1.49 22.28 2.33
C ALA A 155 0.80 23.60 2.01
N GLU A 156 -0.48 23.73 2.37
CA GLU A 156 -1.22 24.99 2.18
C GLU A 156 -0.62 26.15 2.99
N ARG A 157 -0.18 25.88 4.23
CA ARG A 157 0.49 26.88 5.07
C ARG A 157 1.80 27.32 4.44
N ASN A 158 2.58 26.38 3.90
CA ASN A 158 3.83 26.67 3.22
C ASN A 158 3.60 27.52 1.96
N ALA A 159 2.57 27.21 1.17
CA ALA A 159 2.23 27.97 -0.04
C ALA A 159 1.77 29.39 0.29
N ARG A 160 0.92 29.56 1.31
CA ARG A 160 0.49 30.88 1.78
C ARG A 160 1.66 31.69 2.34
N ARG A 161 2.55 31.07 3.12
CA ARG A 161 3.77 31.71 3.61
C ARG A 161 4.67 32.17 2.47
N ALA A 162 4.88 31.35 1.45
CA ALA A 162 5.68 31.73 0.28
C ALA A 162 5.11 32.98 -0.40
N CYS A 163 3.78 33.03 -0.60
CA CYS A 163 3.10 34.20 -1.13
C CYS A 163 3.26 35.45 -0.25
N GLN A 164 3.02 35.32 1.06
CA GLN A 164 3.11 36.44 2.02
C GLN A 164 4.54 36.98 2.16
N SER A 165 5.53 36.09 2.26
CA SER A 165 6.95 36.45 2.35
C SER A 165 7.45 37.18 1.09
N ALA A 166 6.83 36.93 -0.05
CA ALA A 166 7.10 37.65 -1.30
C ALA A 166 6.33 38.98 -1.43
N GLY A 167 5.59 39.39 -0.39
CA GLY A 167 4.77 40.61 -0.40
C GLY A 167 3.43 40.47 -1.10
N GLY A 168 3.02 39.24 -1.46
CA GLY A 168 1.70 38.96 -2.04
C GLY A 168 0.58 39.23 -1.04
N LYS A 169 -0.55 39.76 -1.54
CA LYS A 169 -1.77 40.01 -0.78
C LYS A 169 -2.87 39.05 -1.22
N ASP A 170 -3.84 38.79 -0.34
CA ASP A 170 -5.00 37.91 -0.62
C ASP A 170 -4.60 36.54 -1.19
N CYS A 171 -3.57 35.93 -0.59
CA CYS A 171 -3.00 34.64 -0.97
C CYS A 171 -4.03 33.51 -0.87
N LYS A 172 -4.76 33.23 -1.97
CA LYS A 172 -5.82 32.22 -2.07
C LYS A 172 -5.31 30.93 -2.70
N VAL A 173 -5.78 29.79 -2.21
CA VAL A 173 -5.45 28.49 -2.81
C VAL A 173 -6.11 28.40 -4.18
N GLU A 174 -5.29 28.16 -5.20
CA GLU A 174 -5.74 27.94 -6.58
C GLU A 174 -5.88 26.44 -6.86
N GLN A 175 -4.89 25.64 -6.45
CA GLN A 175 -4.87 24.20 -6.72
C GLN A 175 -4.22 23.44 -5.56
N ILE A 176 -4.75 22.24 -5.30
CA ILE A 176 -4.12 21.24 -4.45
C ILE A 176 -3.84 20.01 -5.31
N VAL A 177 -2.59 19.59 -5.35
CA VAL A 177 -2.12 18.41 -6.08
C VAL A 177 -1.75 17.34 -5.07
N ASN A 178 -2.44 16.19 -5.14
CA ASN A 178 -2.21 15.06 -4.24
C ASN A 178 -1.32 14.01 -4.91
N SER A 179 -0.16 13.76 -4.33
CA SER A 179 0.70 12.64 -4.68
C SER A 179 1.12 11.89 -3.42
N SER A 180 0.18 11.72 -2.47
CA SER A 180 0.36 10.93 -1.26
C SER A 180 0.59 9.45 -1.59
N PRO A 181 1.41 8.72 -0.81
CA PRO A 181 1.63 7.30 -1.07
C PRO A 181 0.33 6.50 -0.86
N ARG A 182 0.14 5.43 -1.63
CA ARG A 182 -1.03 4.55 -1.55
C ARG A 182 -0.63 3.19 -0.98
N PHE A 183 -1.44 2.65 -0.07
CA PHE A 183 -1.24 1.32 0.49
C PHE A 183 -2.00 0.28 -0.34
N TYR A 184 -1.30 -0.75 -0.79
CA TYR A 184 -1.87 -1.89 -1.50
C TYR A 184 -1.85 -3.11 -0.59
N ARG A 185 -3.00 -3.77 -0.45
CA ARG A 185 -3.10 -5.06 0.26
C ARG A 185 -2.64 -6.18 -0.68
N TYR A 186 -2.06 -7.24 -0.11
CA TYR A 186 -1.82 -8.48 -0.84
C TYR A 186 -3.13 -9.22 -1.12
#